data_AF-A0A935QG41-F1
#
_entry.id   AF-A0A935QG41-F1
#
_cell.length_a   1.000
_cell.length_b   1.000
_cell.length_c   1.000
_cell.angle_alpha   90.00
_cell.angle_beta   90.00
_cell.angle_gamma   90.00
#
_symmetry.space_group_name_H-M   'P 1'
#
loop_
_entity.id
_entity.type
_entity.pdbx_description
1 polymer ?
#
loop_
_entity_poly.entity_id
_entity_poly.type
_entity_poly.pdbx_seq_one_letter_code
_entity_poly.pdbx_strand_id
1 'polypeptide(L)'
;MDLLMGARGILTATVFALLLALGGGGTASAQSPRIIALEPARTDSLLVCRLRTAGLPGPEILSTLRSGLSSAVDLQLEVLDGRGRAIDGRVLRLRLDYDLWDEVFSIAQGDRDVTRLPDDAALQAWFDRTPWLPVAPLAALANSGPLRLRAALRLHAIAPSERERLGEVVSGPDGQEVSLGLGKLIRFFYRGGARAGDGATADSTPFAPGELAHARD
;
A
#
# COMPACT_ATOMS: atom_id res chain seq x y z
N MET A 1 -18.88 -70.23 52.85
CA MET A 1 -17.92 -70.61 51.80
C MET A 1 -18.14 -69.62 50.66
N ASP A 2 -17.56 -68.43 50.77
CA ASP A 2 -16.20 -68.10 50.34
C ASP A 2 -15.95 -68.29 48.84
N LEU A 3 -15.58 -67.15 48.25
CA LEU A 3 -14.47 -66.94 47.32
C LEU A 3 -14.69 -66.96 45.80
N LEU A 4 -14.32 -65.80 45.24
CA LEU A 4 -13.63 -65.51 43.97
C LEU A 4 -14.53 -65.16 42.77
N MET A 5 -14.60 -63.88 42.34
CA MET A 5 -13.54 -63.05 41.71
C MET A 5 -13.26 -63.49 40.27
N GLY A 6 -13.57 -62.61 39.30
CA GLY A 6 -13.29 -62.87 37.89
C GLY A 6 -13.71 -61.73 36.97
N ALA A 7 -12.93 -60.65 36.98
CA ALA A 7 -13.02 -59.52 36.06
C ALA A 7 -12.74 -59.92 34.59
N ARG A 8 -13.26 -59.10 33.65
CA ARG A 8 -12.80 -58.78 32.27
C ARG A 8 -14.01 -58.78 31.29
N GLY A 9 -14.25 -57.78 30.46
CA GLY A 9 -13.59 -56.50 30.20
C GLY A 9 -14.54 -55.62 29.40
N ILE A 10 -14.62 -54.34 29.76
CA ILE A 10 -15.31 -53.31 28.97
C ILE A 10 -14.29 -52.84 27.95
N LEU A 11 -14.42 -53.30 26.72
CA LEU A 11 -13.60 -52.85 25.59
C LEU A 11 -14.09 -51.45 25.19
N THR A 12 -13.30 -50.49 25.65
CA THR A 12 -13.18 -49.09 25.26
C THR A 12 -13.32 -48.91 23.74
N ALA A 13 -14.46 -48.41 23.27
CA ALA A 13 -14.62 -47.87 21.92
C ALA A 13 -14.72 -46.34 22.01
N THR A 14 -13.59 -45.69 22.31
CA THR A 14 -13.50 -44.22 22.35
C THR A 14 -12.14 -43.77 21.84
N VAL A 15 -11.77 -44.12 20.61
CA VAL A 15 -10.66 -43.46 19.91
C VAL A 15 -10.91 -43.51 18.40
N PHE A 16 -11.82 -42.69 17.88
CA PHE A 16 -11.85 -42.40 16.44
C PHE A 16 -12.53 -41.06 16.14
N ALA A 17 -12.02 -39.98 16.77
CA ALA A 17 -12.46 -38.61 16.45
C ALA A 17 -11.37 -37.58 16.77
N LEU A 18 -10.11 -37.83 16.40
CA LEU A 18 -9.01 -36.88 16.66
C LEU A 18 -7.97 -36.82 15.55
N LEU A 19 -8.37 -36.94 14.27
CA LEU A 19 -7.45 -36.84 13.13
C LEU A 19 -8.02 -36.05 11.92
N LEU A 20 -8.98 -35.13 12.16
CA LEU A 20 -9.50 -34.24 11.10
C LEU A 20 -9.36 -32.74 11.42
N ALA A 21 -8.62 -32.37 12.48
CA ALA A 21 -8.41 -30.97 12.86
C ALA A 21 -7.06 -30.37 12.42
N LEU A 22 -6.21 -31.12 11.70
CA LEU A 22 -4.84 -30.67 11.35
C LEU A 22 -4.62 -30.40 9.85
N GLY A 23 -5.66 -30.53 9.01
CA GLY A 23 -5.54 -30.42 7.54
C GLY A 23 -5.89 -29.06 6.94
N GLY A 24 -6.09 -28.02 7.77
CA GLY A 24 -6.50 -26.68 7.33
C GLY A 24 -5.37 -25.67 7.27
N GLY A 25 -4.13 -26.12 7.04
CA GLY A 25 -3.02 -25.23 6.71
C GLY A 25 -3.24 -24.65 5.31
N GLY A 26 -4.24 -23.77 5.18
CA GLY A 26 -4.40 -22.94 4.00
C GLY A 26 -3.14 -22.11 3.90
N THR A 27 -2.20 -22.53 3.06
CA THR A 27 -1.15 -21.66 2.58
C THR A 27 -1.89 -20.47 1.99
N ALA A 28 -1.96 -19.37 2.76
CA ALA A 28 -2.55 -18.13 2.31
C ALA A 28 -1.76 -17.76 1.05
N SER A 29 -2.34 -18.07 -0.11
CA SER A 29 -1.75 -17.77 -1.40
C SER A 29 -1.41 -16.29 -1.34
N ALA A 30 -0.12 -15.97 -1.43
CA ALA A 30 0.36 -14.60 -1.39
C ALA A 30 -0.43 -13.82 -2.44
N GLN A 31 -1.40 -13.03 -1.97
CA GLN A 31 -2.27 -12.29 -2.88
C GLN A 31 -1.44 -11.15 -3.42
N SER A 32 -1.30 -11.08 -4.75
CA SER A 32 -0.65 -9.95 -5.39
C SER A 32 -1.32 -8.64 -4.93
N PRO A 33 -0.52 -7.61 -4.60
CA PRO A 33 -1.01 -6.31 -4.22
C PRO A 33 -2.03 -5.79 -5.23
N ARG A 34 -3.18 -5.32 -4.74
CA ARG A 34 -4.22 -4.76 -5.60
C ARG A 34 -4.95 -3.59 -4.93
N ILE A 35 -5.47 -2.70 -5.75
CA ILE A 35 -6.37 -1.63 -5.32
C ILE A 35 -7.80 -2.18 -5.43
N ILE A 36 -8.53 -2.19 -4.32
CA ILE A 36 -9.89 -2.76 -4.24
C ILE A 36 -10.97 -1.69 -4.24
N ALA A 37 -10.66 -0.46 -3.80
CA ALA A 37 -11.56 0.67 -3.89
C ALA A 37 -10.79 1.98 -4.07
N LEU A 38 -11.37 2.90 -4.82
CA LEU A 38 -10.88 4.25 -5.04
C LEU A 38 -12.06 5.22 -4.98
N GLU A 39 -12.19 5.90 -3.85
CA GLU A 39 -13.34 6.75 -3.53
C GLU A 39 -12.93 8.22 -3.60
N PRO A 40 -13.40 9.00 -4.60
CA PRO A 40 -13.17 10.43 -4.65
C PRO A 40 -14.04 11.15 -3.62
N ALA A 41 -13.48 12.16 -2.96
CA ALA A 41 -14.22 13.09 -2.11
C ALA A 41 -13.59 14.49 -2.19
N ARG A 42 -14.13 15.45 -1.45
CA ARG A 42 -13.53 16.78 -1.32
C ARG A 42 -13.23 17.16 0.12
N THR A 43 -12.16 17.93 0.29
CA THR A 43 -11.84 18.64 1.52
C THR A 43 -11.55 20.08 1.16
N ASP A 44 -12.32 21.03 1.69
CA ASP A 44 -12.22 22.46 1.39
C ASP A 44 -12.09 22.75 -0.12
N SER A 45 -10.85 22.98 -0.59
CA SER A 45 -10.48 23.33 -1.97
C SER A 45 -9.81 22.21 -2.76
N LEU A 46 -9.67 21.00 -2.19
CA LEU A 46 -8.95 19.88 -2.77
C LEU A 46 -9.86 18.72 -3.11
N LEU A 47 -9.60 18.11 -4.27
CA LEU A 47 -10.00 16.74 -4.56
C LEU A 47 -9.09 15.82 -3.76
N VAL A 48 -9.69 15.00 -2.91
CA VAL A 48 -9.01 13.96 -2.15
C VAL A 48 -9.53 12.60 -2.58
N CYS A 49 -8.78 11.54 -2.30
CA CYS A 49 -9.27 10.19 -2.49
C CYS A 49 -8.93 9.28 -1.31
N ARG A 50 -9.84 8.35 -1.04
CA ARG A 50 -9.57 7.22 -0.16
C ARG A 50 -9.25 6.01 -1.01
N LEU A 51 -8.08 5.43 -0.77
CA LEU A 51 -7.63 4.21 -1.41
C LEU A 51 -7.85 3.06 -0.42
N ARG A 52 -8.42 1.95 -0.90
CA ARG A 52 -8.36 0.68 -0.17
C ARG A 52 -7.57 -0.32 -1.00
N THR A 53 -6.62 -0.97 -0.36
CA THR A 53 -5.78 -1.99 -0.98
C THR A 53 -6.04 -3.36 -0.36
N ALA A 54 -5.58 -4.40 -1.04
CA ALA A 54 -5.52 -5.75 -0.49
C ALA A 54 -4.15 -6.35 -0.84
N GLY A 55 -3.64 -7.21 0.04
CA GLY A 55 -2.31 -7.82 -0.13
C GLY A 55 -1.15 -6.87 0.14
N LEU A 56 -1.36 -5.81 0.94
CA LEU A 56 -0.33 -4.85 1.34
C LEU A 56 -0.23 -4.71 2.86
N PRO A 57 0.96 -4.88 3.46
CA PRO A 57 2.19 -5.34 2.82
C PRO A 57 2.09 -6.85 2.47
N GLY A 58 2.58 -7.23 1.30
CA GLY A 58 2.66 -8.64 0.93
C GLY A 58 3.74 -9.38 1.73
N PRO A 59 3.66 -10.72 1.86
CA PRO A 59 4.64 -11.51 2.61
C PRO A 59 6.08 -11.35 2.09
N GLU A 60 6.25 -11.16 0.78
CA GLU A 60 7.54 -10.89 0.16
C GLU A 60 8.15 -9.58 0.67
N ILE A 61 7.36 -8.50 0.74
CA ILE A 61 7.80 -7.19 1.24
C ILE A 61 8.12 -7.27 2.73
N LEU A 62 7.28 -7.95 3.51
CA LEU A 62 7.56 -8.18 4.93
C LEU A 62 8.88 -8.92 5.12
N SER A 63 9.15 -9.96 4.32
CA SER A 63 10.42 -10.68 4.33
C SER A 63 11.60 -9.79 3.95
N THR A 64 11.44 -8.91 2.94
CA THR A 64 12.46 -7.94 2.55
C THR A 64 12.75 -6.96 3.69
N LEU A 65 11.71 -6.36 4.28
CA LEU A 65 11.83 -5.42 5.39
C LEU A 65 12.54 -6.06 6.59
N ARG A 66 12.11 -7.26 7.00
CA ARG A 66 12.71 -8.01 8.12
C ARG A 66 14.15 -8.46 7.86
N SER A 67 14.64 -8.39 6.63
CA SER A 67 16.06 -8.62 6.32
C SER A 67 16.93 -7.36 6.49
N GLY A 68 16.34 -6.23 6.90
CA GLY A 68 16.99 -4.92 7.00
C GLY A 68 17.07 -4.18 5.66
N LEU A 69 16.30 -4.63 4.66
CA LEU A 69 16.20 -3.97 3.36
C LEU A 69 14.97 -3.08 3.29
N SER A 70 15.18 -1.81 3.00
CA SER A 70 14.11 -0.84 2.77
C SER A 70 13.29 -1.20 1.53
N SER A 71 12.00 -0.89 1.58
CA SER A 71 11.09 -1.02 0.43
C SER A 71 10.38 0.31 0.18
N ALA A 72 9.95 0.54 -1.05
CA ALA A 72 9.17 1.71 -1.40
C ALA A 72 7.86 1.33 -2.08
N VAL A 73 6.84 2.15 -1.79
CA VAL A 73 5.52 2.07 -2.41
C VAL A 73 5.28 3.39 -3.12
N ASP A 74 5.19 3.31 -4.44
CA ASP A 74 4.81 4.43 -5.29
C ASP A 74 3.32 4.34 -5.59
N LEU A 75 2.59 5.39 -5.23
CA LEU A 75 1.18 5.58 -5.54
C LEU A 75 1.03 6.79 -6.46
N GLN A 76 0.67 6.54 -7.71
CA GLN A 76 0.37 7.57 -8.70
C GLN A 76 -1.15 7.77 -8.76
N LEU A 77 -1.59 9.00 -8.52
CA LEU A 77 -2.98 9.42 -8.55
C LEU A 77 -3.17 10.39 -9.70
N GLU A 78 -4.10 10.11 -10.60
CA GLU A 78 -4.38 10.93 -11.78
C GLU A 78 -5.87 11.26 -11.86
N VAL A 79 -6.17 12.49 -12.29
CA VAL A 79 -7.51 12.92 -12.69
C VAL A 79 -7.61 12.80 -14.20
N LEU A 80 -8.58 12.04 -14.69
CA LEU A 80 -8.84 11.83 -16.10
C LEU A 80 -10.08 12.62 -16.54
N ASP A 81 -10.02 13.22 -17.72
CA ASP A 81 -11.19 13.82 -18.38
C ASP A 81 -12.13 12.73 -18.98
N GLY A 82 -13.28 13.15 -19.52
CA GLY A 82 -14.22 12.25 -20.20
C GLY A 82 -13.66 11.55 -21.45
N ARG A 83 -12.47 11.93 -21.92
CA ARG A 83 -11.73 11.26 -23.02
C ARG A 83 -10.63 10.33 -22.50
N GLY A 84 -10.52 10.15 -21.18
CA GLY A 84 -9.51 9.32 -20.52
C GLY A 84 -8.11 9.95 -20.50
N ARG A 85 -7.98 11.25 -20.76
CA ARG A 85 -6.69 11.95 -20.71
C ARG A 85 -6.44 12.48 -19.31
N ALA A 86 -5.23 12.26 -18.80
CA ALA A 86 -4.80 12.85 -17.53
C ALA A 86 -4.72 14.38 -17.66
N ILE A 87 -5.45 15.09 -16.80
CA ILE A 87 -5.49 16.56 -16.74
C ILE A 87 -4.76 17.11 -15.52
N ASP A 88 -4.68 16.33 -14.45
CA ASP A 88 -3.93 16.66 -13.23
C ASP A 88 -3.59 15.35 -12.49
N GLY A 89 -2.75 15.42 -11.47
CA GLY A 89 -2.39 14.28 -10.65
C GLY A 89 -1.15 14.51 -9.81
N ARG A 90 -0.78 13.50 -9.04
CA ARG A 90 0.42 13.51 -8.22
C ARG A 90 0.94 12.10 -7.97
N VAL A 91 2.23 12.06 -7.62
CA VAL A 91 2.90 10.84 -7.19
C VAL A 91 3.19 10.97 -5.70
N LEU A 92 2.78 9.96 -4.95
CA LEU A 92 3.08 9.74 -3.55
C LEU A 92 4.08 8.62 -3.45
N ARG A 93 5.19 8.87 -2.76
CA ARG A 93 6.21 7.85 -2.48
C ARG A 93 6.28 7.63 -0.99
N LEU A 94 6.02 6.40 -0.58
CA LEU A 94 6.13 5.94 0.79
C LEU A 94 7.37 5.08 0.91
N ARG A 95 8.26 5.40 1.83
CA ARG A 95 9.37 4.54 2.22
C ARG A 95 8.95 3.69 3.41
N LEU A 96 9.20 2.40 3.32
CA LEU A 96 8.99 1.42 4.36
C LEU A 96 10.36 0.93 4.82
N ASP A 97 10.59 1.01 6.12
CA ASP A 97 11.80 0.52 6.77
C ASP A 97 11.44 -0.36 7.96
N TYR A 98 12.37 -1.22 8.38
CA TYR A 98 12.26 -2.01 9.60
C TYR A 98 13.56 -1.92 10.38
N ASP A 99 13.46 -1.50 11.63
CA ASP A 99 14.58 -1.45 12.56
C ASP A 99 14.78 -2.83 13.19
N LEU A 100 15.90 -3.47 12.91
CA LEU A 100 16.23 -4.80 13.44
C LEU A 100 16.51 -4.80 14.94
N TRP A 101 16.89 -3.65 15.51
CA TRP A 101 17.24 -3.54 16.92
C TRP A 101 16.01 -3.30 17.78
N ASP A 102 15.16 -2.39 17.33
CA ASP A 102 13.91 -2.05 18.02
C ASP A 102 12.74 -2.97 17.62
N GLU A 103 12.89 -3.75 16.55
CA GLU A 103 11.85 -4.59 15.93
C GLU A 103 10.61 -3.81 15.51
N VAL A 104 10.80 -2.59 15.01
CA VAL A 104 9.73 -1.63 14.69
C VAL A 104 9.75 -1.27 13.21
N PHE A 105 8.58 -1.25 12.58
CA PHE A 105 8.40 -0.71 11.23
C PHE A 105 8.33 0.81 11.25
N SER A 106 8.80 1.45 10.19
CA SER A 106 8.55 2.87 9.97
C SER A 106 8.08 3.17 8.55
N ILE A 107 7.14 4.08 8.44
CA ILE A 107 6.63 4.61 7.17
C ILE A 107 6.99 6.09 7.09
N ALA A 108 7.67 6.47 6.01
CA ALA A 108 8.00 7.85 5.72
C ALA A 108 7.37 8.31 4.40
N GLN A 109 6.79 9.52 4.39
CA GLN A 109 6.33 10.19 3.17
C GLN A 109 7.27 11.37 2.86
N GLY A 110 8.21 11.16 1.94
CA GLY A 110 9.34 12.09 1.78
C GLY A 110 10.17 12.17 3.06
N ASP A 111 10.63 13.36 3.44
CA ASP A 111 11.47 13.58 4.63
C ASP A 111 10.69 14.04 5.87
N ARG A 112 9.37 14.26 5.76
CA ARG A 112 8.67 15.13 6.73
C ARG A 112 7.79 14.45 7.74
N ASP A 113 7.47 13.17 7.60
CA ASP A 113 6.64 12.45 8.58
C ASP A 113 7.06 10.99 8.68
N VAL A 114 7.59 10.57 9.84
CA VAL A 114 7.95 9.17 10.12
C VAL A 114 6.94 8.60 11.12
N THR A 115 6.11 7.67 10.67
CA THR A 115 5.20 6.92 11.54
C THR A 115 5.86 5.61 11.95
N ARG A 116 6.03 5.36 13.26
CA ARG A 116 6.54 4.09 13.79
C ARG A 116 5.40 3.14 14.14
N LEU A 117 5.52 1.88 13.75
CA LEU A 117 4.50 0.85 13.87
C LEU A 117 5.13 -0.41 14.51
N PRO A 118 4.58 -0.91 15.63
CA PRO A 118 5.25 -1.92 16.44
C PRO A 118 5.30 -3.31 15.81
N ASP A 119 4.41 -3.64 14.89
CA ASP A 119 4.30 -5.00 14.34
C ASP A 119 3.62 -5.03 12.96
N ASP A 120 3.56 -6.22 12.36
CA ASP A 120 2.95 -6.48 11.05
C ASP A 120 1.45 -6.10 11.04
N ALA A 121 0.74 -6.27 12.16
CA ALA A 121 -0.68 -5.99 12.26
C ALA A 121 -0.94 -4.48 12.26
N ALA A 122 -0.10 -3.69 12.93
CA ALA A 122 -0.14 -2.24 12.91
C ALA A 122 0.22 -1.70 11.51
N LEU A 123 1.19 -2.30 10.83
CA LEU A 123 1.54 -1.98 9.44
C LEU A 123 0.38 -2.26 8.49
N GLN A 124 -0.25 -3.43 8.58
CA GLN A 124 -1.45 -3.78 7.81
C GLN A 124 -2.59 -2.78 8.08
N ALA A 125 -2.86 -2.51 9.36
CA ALA A 125 -3.93 -1.59 9.76
C ALA A 125 -3.67 -0.15 9.33
N TRP A 126 -2.42 0.24 9.07
CA TRP A 126 -2.08 1.54 8.50
C TRP A 126 -2.47 1.60 7.02
N PHE A 127 -2.15 0.57 6.22
CA PHE A 127 -2.59 0.48 4.82
C PHE A 127 -4.11 0.40 4.69
N ASP A 128 -4.78 -0.33 5.59
CA ASP A 128 -6.24 -0.45 5.57
C ASP A 128 -6.95 0.87 5.92
N ARG A 129 -6.31 1.70 6.76
CA ARG A 129 -6.83 3.01 7.20
C ARG A 129 -6.22 4.18 6.44
N THR A 130 -5.76 3.95 5.20
CA THR A 130 -5.13 4.98 4.37
C THR A 130 -5.89 6.31 4.50
N PRO A 131 -5.22 7.39 4.94
CA PRO A 131 -5.87 8.68 5.13
C PRO A 131 -6.38 9.23 3.79
N TRP A 132 -7.22 10.25 3.86
CA TRP A 132 -7.60 10.99 2.65
C TRP A 132 -6.36 11.57 1.98
N LEU A 133 -6.05 11.08 0.78
CA LEU A 133 -4.89 11.51 0.03
C LEU A 133 -5.29 12.69 -0.85
N PRO A 134 -4.64 13.86 -0.75
CA PRO A 134 -4.87 14.92 -1.71
C PRO A 134 -4.56 14.43 -3.12
N VAL A 135 -5.24 14.94 -4.13
CA VAL A 135 -4.99 14.62 -5.54
C VAL A 135 -4.70 15.89 -6.33
N ALA A 136 -5.67 16.81 -6.38
CA ALA A 136 -5.61 18.01 -7.22
C ALA A 136 -6.46 19.15 -6.62
N PRO A 137 -6.16 20.43 -6.89
CA PRO A 137 -7.03 21.54 -6.53
C PRO A 137 -8.35 21.52 -7.29
N LEU A 138 -9.49 21.64 -6.62
CA LEU A 138 -10.81 21.65 -7.26
C LEU A 138 -10.99 22.84 -8.21
N ALA A 139 -10.36 23.97 -7.93
CA ALA A 139 -10.41 25.15 -8.80
C ALA A 139 -9.86 24.86 -10.21
N ALA A 140 -8.85 23.99 -10.33
CA ALA A 140 -8.31 23.56 -11.62
C ALA A 140 -9.29 22.66 -12.40
N LEU A 141 -10.27 22.07 -11.71
CA LEU A 141 -11.20 21.09 -12.25
C LEU A 141 -12.61 21.65 -12.52
N ALA A 142 -12.92 22.86 -12.04
CA ALA A 142 -14.28 23.41 -11.99
C ALA A 142 -15.03 23.45 -13.34
N ASN A 143 -14.30 23.61 -14.45
CA ASN A 143 -14.87 23.69 -15.80
C ASN A 143 -14.71 22.39 -16.60
N SER A 144 -14.29 21.31 -15.96
CA SER A 144 -14.15 20.01 -16.60
C SER A 144 -15.49 19.29 -16.66
N GLY A 145 -15.69 18.49 -17.71
CA GLY A 145 -16.82 17.56 -17.80
C GLY A 145 -16.71 16.44 -16.75
N PRO A 146 -17.42 15.31 -16.93
CA PRO A 146 -17.31 14.18 -16.00
C PRO A 146 -15.85 13.72 -15.91
N LEU A 147 -15.38 13.55 -14.68
CA LEU A 147 -14.02 13.17 -14.33
C LEU A 147 -13.97 11.73 -13.81
N ARG A 148 -12.78 11.12 -13.88
CA ARG A 148 -12.48 9.87 -13.19
C ARG A 148 -11.16 9.99 -12.46
N LEU A 149 -11.01 9.33 -11.33
CA LEU A 149 -9.72 9.13 -10.71
C LEU A 149 -9.11 7.82 -11.21
N ARG A 150 -7.79 7.83 -11.41
CA ARG A 150 -6.98 6.63 -11.62
C ARG A 150 -5.92 6.57 -10.55
N ALA A 151 -5.79 5.41 -9.92
CA ALA A 151 -4.69 5.10 -9.02
C ALA A 151 -3.84 3.99 -9.63
N ALA A 152 -2.53 4.14 -9.57
CA ALA A 152 -1.56 3.11 -9.89
C ALA A 152 -0.61 2.91 -8.71
N LEU A 153 -0.49 1.69 -8.26
CA LEU A 153 0.34 1.27 -7.14
C LEU A 153 1.51 0.44 -7.67
N ARG A 154 2.72 0.75 -7.24
CA ARG A 154 3.93 -0.01 -7.57
C ARG A 154 4.78 -0.20 -6.33
N LEU A 155 5.32 -1.40 -6.17
CA LEU A 155 6.20 -1.75 -5.07
C LEU A 155 7.57 -2.10 -5.62
N HIS A 156 8.60 -1.62 -4.95
CA HIS A 156 9.97 -1.94 -5.31
C HIS A 156 10.83 -2.03 -4.06
N ALA A 157 11.71 -3.02 -4.01
CA ALA A 157 12.80 -3.05 -3.04
C ALA A 157 13.77 -1.92 -3.36
N ILE A 158 14.19 -1.16 -2.36
CA ILE A 158 15.20 -0.12 -2.53
C ILE A 158 16.56 -0.79 -2.38
N ALA A 159 17.34 -0.81 -3.46
CA ALA A 159 18.69 -1.35 -3.38
C ALA A 159 19.52 -0.54 -2.38
N PRO A 160 20.46 -1.15 -1.62
CA PRO A 160 21.31 -0.42 -0.69
C PRO A 160 22.03 0.79 -1.32
N SER A 161 22.45 0.67 -2.60
CA SER A 161 23.10 1.74 -3.37
C SER A 161 22.18 2.90 -3.76
N GLU A 162 20.86 2.72 -3.71
CA GLU A 162 19.87 3.78 -3.96
C GLU A 162 19.52 4.56 -2.69
N ARG A 163 19.76 4.00 -1.50
CA ARG A 163 19.52 4.70 -0.21
C ARG A 163 20.34 5.98 -0.09
N GLU A 164 21.61 5.94 -0.51
CA GLU A 164 22.51 7.11 -0.49
C GLU A 164 22.04 8.20 -1.46
N ARG A 165 21.38 7.84 -2.57
CA ARG A 165 20.92 8.80 -3.61
C ARG A 165 19.56 9.43 -3.33
N LEU A 166 18.69 8.74 -2.58
CA LEU A 166 17.38 9.26 -2.20
C LEU A 166 17.45 10.33 -1.10
N GLY A 167 18.55 10.40 -0.34
CA GLY A 167 18.77 11.41 0.71
C GLY A 167 19.25 12.79 0.21
N GLU A 168 19.58 12.96 -1.08
CA GLU A 168 20.32 14.13 -1.58
C GLU A 168 19.47 15.13 -2.38
N VAL A 169 18.15 14.97 -2.44
CA VAL A 169 17.28 15.84 -3.27
C VAL A 169 16.16 16.48 -2.44
N VAL A 170 16.44 17.60 -1.75
CA VAL A 170 15.45 18.67 -1.48
C VAL A 170 16.11 20.07 -1.39
N SER A 171 15.68 20.94 -2.32
CA SER A 171 15.54 22.41 -2.35
C SER A 171 16.44 23.35 -1.54
N GLY A 172 17.07 24.30 -2.26
CA GLY A 172 17.81 25.44 -1.72
C GLY A 172 16.95 26.68 -1.34
N PRO A 173 17.56 27.68 -0.68
CA PRO A 173 16.87 28.72 0.09
C PRO A 173 16.23 29.88 -0.69
N ASP A 174 16.44 30.04 -2.00
CA ASP A 174 16.23 31.34 -2.69
C ASP A 174 15.28 31.36 -3.92
N GLY A 175 14.39 30.39 -4.11
CA GLY A 175 13.23 30.60 -5.00
C GLY A 175 13.49 30.96 -6.48
N GLN A 176 14.68 30.71 -7.03
CA GLN A 176 14.94 30.74 -8.47
C GLN A 176 15.28 29.34 -8.97
N GLU A 177 14.25 28.65 -9.48
CA GLU A 177 14.33 27.29 -9.99
C GLU A 177 14.65 27.31 -11.49
N VAL A 178 15.93 27.41 -11.85
CA VAL A 178 16.36 27.03 -13.22
C VAL A 178 16.50 25.52 -13.25
N SER A 179 15.37 24.83 -13.41
CA SER A 179 15.30 23.38 -13.64
C SER A 179 15.78 23.06 -15.06
N LEU A 180 17.09 23.15 -15.30
CA LEU A 180 17.71 22.54 -16.48
C LEU A 180 17.99 21.06 -16.18
N GLY A 181 16.93 20.25 -16.29
CA GLY A 181 17.05 18.95 -16.97
C GLY A 181 17.63 17.74 -16.24
N LEU A 182 17.61 17.63 -14.91
CA LEU A 182 17.82 16.32 -14.24
C LEU A 182 16.53 15.53 -14.02
N GLY A 183 15.36 16.16 -14.08
CA GLY A 183 14.06 15.49 -14.04
C GLY A 183 13.77 14.59 -15.26
N LYS A 184 14.50 14.78 -16.37
CA LYS A 184 14.41 13.90 -17.55
C LYS A 184 15.26 12.62 -17.41
N LEU A 185 16.34 12.64 -16.62
CA LEU A 185 17.21 11.47 -16.43
C LEU A 185 16.61 10.44 -15.47
N ILE A 186 15.87 10.87 -14.45
CA ILE A 186 15.13 9.94 -13.56
C ILE A 186 14.07 9.15 -14.34
N ARG A 187 13.46 9.76 -15.36
CA ARG A 187 12.50 9.09 -16.25
C ARG A 187 13.16 8.06 -17.18
N PHE A 188 14.47 8.16 -17.43
CA PHE A 188 15.21 7.22 -18.26
C PHE A 188 15.55 5.92 -17.53
N PHE A 189 15.90 5.97 -16.24
CA PHE A 189 16.28 4.75 -15.50
C PHE A 189 15.09 3.85 -15.13
N TYR A 190 13.89 4.41 -14.95
CA TYR A 190 12.67 3.63 -14.71
C TYR A 190 12.01 3.06 -15.98
N ARG A 191 12.53 3.35 -17.19
CA ARG A 191 12.00 2.77 -18.44
C ARG A 191 12.62 1.40 -18.80
N GLY A 192 13.68 0.98 -18.10
CA GLY A 192 14.47 -0.20 -18.50
C GLY A 192 14.59 -1.36 -17.50
N GLY A 193 14.17 -1.21 -16.24
CA GLY A 193 14.44 -2.21 -15.19
C GLY A 193 13.22 -2.83 -14.49
N ALA A 194 12.08 -2.12 -14.48
CA ALA A 194 10.85 -2.72 -13.98
C ALA A 194 10.35 -3.69 -15.05
N ARG A 195 10.40 -5.00 -14.79
CA ARG A 195 9.54 -5.95 -15.49
C ARG A 195 8.13 -5.36 -15.45
N ALA A 196 7.54 -5.13 -16.62
CA ALA A 196 6.11 -4.91 -16.74
C ALA A 196 5.44 -6.11 -16.06
N GLY A 197 4.93 -5.94 -14.83
CA GLY A 197 4.54 -7.07 -13.99
C GLY A 197 3.73 -6.67 -12.76
N ASP A 198 4.35 -6.06 -11.75
CA ASP A 198 3.73 -5.98 -10.41
C ASP A 198 3.19 -4.58 -10.04
N GLY A 199 2.50 -3.96 -10.99
CA GLY A 199 1.73 -2.74 -10.72
C GLY A 199 0.24 -3.03 -10.67
N ALA A 200 -0.46 -2.52 -9.66
CA ALA A 200 -1.92 -2.56 -9.63
C ALA A 200 -2.49 -1.23 -10.10
N THR A 201 -3.52 -1.26 -10.94
CA THR A 201 -4.25 -0.05 -11.35
C THR A 201 -5.73 -0.19 -11.04
N ALA A 202 -6.36 0.92 -10.68
CA ALA A 202 -7.80 1.01 -10.52
C ALA A 202 -8.30 2.40 -10.92
N ASP A 203 -9.50 2.44 -11.48
CA ASP A 203 -10.20 3.68 -11.79
C ASP A 203 -11.44 3.81 -10.91
N SER A 204 -11.80 5.04 -10.53
CA SER A 204 -13.08 5.32 -9.86
C SER A 204 -14.25 5.27 -10.84
N THR A 205 -15.46 5.28 -10.29
CA THR A 205 -16.66 5.67 -11.04
C THR A 205 -16.52 7.12 -11.51
N PRO A 206 -17.13 7.49 -12.66
CA PRO A 206 -17.20 8.89 -13.09
C PRO A 206 -17.90 9.77 -12.05
N PHE A 207 -17.48 11.03 -11.92
CA PHE A 207 -18.08 12.01 -11.02
C PHE A 207 -17.99 13.43 -11.60
N ALA A 208 -18.88 14.33 -11.16
CA ALA A 208 -18.73 15.76 -11.37
C ALA A 208 -18.10 16.41 -10.13
N PRO A 209 -17.18 17.39 -10.26
CA PRO A 209 -16.55 18.06 -9.12
C PRO A 209 -17.55 18.64 -8.10
N GLY A 210 -18.68 19.17 -8.58
CA GLY A 210 -19.72 19.76 -7.73
C GLY A 210 -20.56 18.76 -6.94
N GLU A 211 -20.51 17.48 -7.29
CA GLU A 211 -21.29 16.39 -6.67
C GLU A 211 -20.50 15.63 -5.60
N LEU A 212 -19.22 15.95 -5.43
CA LEU A 212 -18.36 15.28 -4.46
C LEU A 212 -18.82 15.51 -3.02
N ALA A 213 -19.02 14.41 -2.30
CA ALA A 213 -19.24 14.42 -0.86
C ALA A 213 -18.00 14.97 -0.13
N HIS A 214 -18.21 15.59 1.03
CA HIS A 214 -17.11 15.96 1.91
C HIS A 214 -16.47 14.69 2.49
N ALA A 215 -15.13 14.68 2.52
CA ALA A 215 -14.38 13.69 3.26
C ALA A 215 -14.79 13.73 4.74
N ARG A 216 -15.11 12.56 5.28
CA ARG A 216 -15.39 12.34 6.71
C ARG A 216 -14.33 11.40 7.26
N ASP A 217 -13.90 11.65 8.49
CA ASP A 217 -12.96 10.80 9.22
C ASP A 217 -13.60 9.46 9.61
#